data_AF-A0A8B8QGC6-F1
#
_entry.id   AF-A0A8B8QGC6-F1
#
_cell.length_a   1.000
_cell.length_b   1.000
_cell.length_c   1.000
_cell.angle_alpha   90.00
_cell.angle_beta   90.00
_cell.angle_gamma   90.00
#
_symmetry.space_group_name_H-M   'P 1'
#
loop_
_entity.id
_entity.type
_entity.pdbx_description
1 polymer ?
#
loop_
_entity_poly.entity_id
_entity_poly.type
_entity_poly.pdbx_seq_one_letter_code
_entity_poly.pdbx_strand_id
1 'polypeptide(L)'
;MRVMDPTLSPRLAILLILLGLANASPHEREFGYCEKVVKKWASSAPSLEVKENKHTLRDLLFFLHIPRTGGRTYFHCFLKKLYPSALECPRSYDKLRFDPSKPKCRLLATHDDYSMMSKLPKDKTSVVTILRHPVDRVFSTYEFSVEVAARFLVHPNLTSATRMVGRLRSKNKGFAVSTLDIWPWKYLVPWMREDLFARRDARRHSGSRDIYGSDPYNMEDVVMPLHKYINDPIARDIIHNGVTFQIAGLTNNSYFAESHEVRHCVMLHKELGELVLEVAKRRLDDMLYVGLTEDHRESATMFGDVVGAQVISQLRGSSSGVQTVATNNSEQSSLPDSEPDEEHSQNATLDFEVSMKENNEASKGNMTVGKLMESYESCISTLRKSQSLRRISSLKRVSPANFTKESRRQVGGAVLQEIKSLNNLDLELYEYAKDIFAQQHRRTAQNSAVTVKEKLENMITSSYGTSQWIRVFLFLPIMLLLIFFFLFVNARRRTSKVKI
;
A
#
# COMPACT_ATOMS: atom_id res chain seq x y z
N MET A 1 9.14 71.30 -48.27
CA MET A 1 9.68 71.11 -46.90
C MET A 1 8.50 70.98 -45.93
N ARG A 2 8.08 69.76 -45.62
CA ARG A 2 7.40 69.42 -44.36
C ARG A 2 7.80 67.98 -44.03
N VAL A 3 8.86 67.91 -43.24
CA VAL A 3 9.39 66.71 -42.61
C VAL A 3 8.24 66.06 -41.83
N MET A 4 7.90 64.81 -42.14
CA MET A 4 7.03 64.03 -41.26
C MET A 4 7.82 63.75 -39.97
N ASP A 5 7.29 64.25 -38.87
CA ASP A 5 7.81 64.14 -37.52
C ASP A 5 7.76 62.68 -37.04
N PRO A 6 8.90 62.02 -36.72
CA PRO A 6 8.92 60.67 -36.20
C PRO A 6 8.93 60.73 -34.67
N THR A 7 7.86 61.23 -34.07
CA THR A 7 7.71 61.21 -32.61
C THR A 7 6.42 60.49 -32.26
N LEU A 8 6.51 59.17 -32.15
CA LEU A 8 5.58 58.38 -31.34
C LEU A 8 5.61 59.01 -29.95
N SER A 9 4.60 59.82 -29.61
CA SER A 9 4.66 60.63 -28.40
C SER A 9 4.95 59.73 -27.19
N PRO A 10 5.82 60.15 -26.26
CA PRO A 10 6.12 59.36 -25.07
C PRO A 10 4.85 59.05 -24.27
N ARG A 11 3.81 59.88 -24.39
CA ARG A 11 2.47 59.65 -23.83
C ARG A 11 1.75 58.46 -24.46
N LEU A 12 1.86 58.26 -25.77
CA LEU A 12 1.27 57.11 -26.48
C LEU A 12 2.04 55.82 -26.15
N ALA A 13 3.37 55.88 -26.05
CA ALA A 13 4.19 54.75 -25.60
C ALA A 13 3.88 54.37 -24.14
N ILE A 14 3.78 55.35 -23.24
CA ILE A 14 3.38 55.12 -21.84
C ILE A 14 1.96 54.57 -21.76
N LEU A 15 1.02 55.07 -22.57
CA LEU A 15 -0.35 54.55 -22.62
C LEU A 15 -0.39 53.11 -23.11
N LEU A 16 0.38 52.75 -24.14
CA LEU A 16 0.50 51.38 -24.65
C LEU A 16 1.19 50.44 -23.65
N ILE A 17 2.19 50.92 -22.89
CA ILE A 17 2.82 50.17 -21.80
C ILE A 17 1.84 49.97 -20.64
N LEU A 18 1.07 50.99 -20.27
CA LEU A 18 0.04 50.90 -19.23
C LEU A 18 -1.12 50.00 -19.66
N LEU A 19 -1.52 50.02 -20.94
CA LEU A 19 -2.49 49.09 -21.53
C LEU A 19 -1.95 47.66 -21.58
N GLY A 20 -0.67 47.46 -21.93
CA GLY A 20 -0.01 46.15 -21.89
C GLY A 20 0.12 45.60 -20.46
N LEU A 21 0.42 46.46 -19.48
CA LEU A 21 0.45 46.13 -18.05
C LEU A 21 -0.95 45.96 -17.44
N ALA A 22 -2.00 46.50 -18.05
CA ALA A 22 -3.39 46.28 -17.63
C ALA A 22 -4.02 45.05 -18.32
N ASN A 23 -3.55 44.67 -19.51
CA ASN A 23 -4.10 43.57 -20.32
C ASN A 23 -3.50 42.19 -20.04
N ALA A 24 -2.36 42.09 -19.35
CA ALA A 24 -1.95 40.81 -18.79
C ALA A 24 -2.91 40.46 -17.64
N SER A 25 -3.89 39.60 -17.93
CA SER A 25 -4.87 39.13 -16.95
C SER A 25 -4.14 38.64 -15.69
N PRO A 26 -4.64 38.94 -14.47
CA PRO A 26 -4.11 38.36 -13.24
C PRO A 26 -3.91 36.84 -13.35
N HIS A 27 -4.82 36.17 -14.07
CA HIS A 27 -4.80 34.73 -14.34
C HIS A 27 -3.63 34.28 -15.23
N GLU A 28 -3.17 35.07 -16.20
CA GLU A 28 -2.01 34.73 -17.05
C GLU A 28 -0.70 34.86 -16.27
N ARG A 29 -0.60 35.85 -15.38
CA ARG A 29 0.57 36.03 -14.50
C ARG A 29 0.65 34.93 -13.44
N GLU A 30 -0.49 34.51 -12.92
CA GLU A 30 -0.62 33.41 -11.96
C GLU A 30 -0.27 32.06 -12.59
N PHE A 31 -0.77 31.78 -13.81
CA PHE A 31 -0.38 30.58 -14.55
C PHE A 31 1.12 30.55 -14.86
N GLY A 32 1.70 31.64 -15.39
CA GLY A 32 3.13 31.70 -15.71
C GLY A 32 4.03 31.51 -14.48
N TYR A 33 3.59 32.00 -13.32
CA TYR A 33 4.24 31.70 -12.04
C TYR A 33 4.17 30.20 -11.71
N CYS A 34 2.97 29.63 -11.71
CA CYS A 34 2.76 28.25 -11.38
C CYS A 34 3.48 27.28 -12.33
N GLU A 35 3.46 27.57 -13.63
CA GLU A 35 4.19 26.80 -14.62
C GLU A 35 5.69 26.78 -14.33
N LYS A 36 6.29 27.93 -14.00
CA LYS A 36 7.70 28.03 -13.63
C LYS A 36 8.03 27.23 -12.37
N VAL A 37 7.18 27.33 -11.33
CA VAL A 37 7.35 26.59 -10.07
C VAL A 37 7.31 25.07 -10.32
N VAL A 38 6.28 24.60 -11.02
CA VAL A 38 6.10 23.16 -11.30
C VAL A 38 7.21 22.63 -12.20
N LYS A 39 7.59 23.34 -13.28
CA LYS A 39 8.68 22.93 -14.17
C LYS A 39 10.02 22.86 -13.43
N LYS A 40 10.34 23.87 -12.62
CA LYS A 40 11.56 23.89 -11.80
C LYS A 40 11.60 22.68 -10.86
N TRP A 41 10.52 22.45 -10.11
CA TRP A 41 10.40 21.30 -9.22
C TRP A 41 10.55 19.96 -9.98
N ALA A 42 9.85 19.80 -11.11
CA ALA A 42 9.90 18.57 -11.91
C ALA A 42 11.28 18.29 -12.50
N SER A 43 12.01 19.35 -12.89
CA SER A 43 13.39 19.25 -13.40
C SER A 43 14.42 18.90 -12.31
N SER A 44 14.12 19.20 -11.04
CA SER A 44 14.96 18.84 -9.90
C SER A 44 14.78 17.39 -9.45
N ALA A 45 13.70 16.74 -9.88
CA ALA A 45 13.47 15.34 -9.60
C ALA A 45 14.57 14.50 -10.29
N PRO A 46 15.20 13.54 -9.58
CA PRO A 46 16.27 12.74 -10.15
C PRO A 46 15.86 12.14 -11.50
N SER A 47 16.75 12.24 -12.49
CA SER A 47 16.60 11.54 -13.76
C SER A 47 16.60 10.03 -13.54
N LEU A 48 15.96 9.28 -14.44
CA LEU A 48 16.09 7.82 -14.57
C LEU A 48 17.54 7.49 -14.96
N GLU A 49 18.49 7.65 -14.05
CA GLU A 49 19.78 7.00 -14.20
C GLU A 49 19.52 5.51 -14.03
N VAL A 50 19.83 4.72 -15.07
CA VAL A 50 19.73 3.26 -15.06
C VAL A 50 20.66 2.75 -13.97
N LYS A 51 20.15 2.62 -12.74
CA LYS A 51 20.86 1.92 -11.68
C LYS A 51 20.80 0.43 -12.01
N GLU A 52 21.95 -0.14 -12.36
CA GLU A 52 22.11 -1.57 -12.68
C GLU A 52 21.48 -2.50 -11.62
N ASN A 53 21.32 -2.03 -10.37
CA ASN A 53 20.82 -2.81 -9.23
C ASN A 53 19.45 -2.34 -8.68
N LYS A 54 18.53 -1.82 -9.50
CA LYS A 54 17.20 -1.36 -9.00
C LYS A 54 16.34 -2.48 -8.38
N HIS A 55 16.62 -3.73 -8.73
CA HIS A 55 15.90 -4.90 -8.25
C HIS A 55 16.56 -5.56 -7.02
N THR A 56 17.64 -4.96 -6.52
CA THR A 56 18.35 -5.45 -5.34
C THR A 56 17.92 -4.67 -4.10
N LEU A 57 17.44 -5.39 -3.10
CA LEU A 57 17.09 -4.88 -1.79
C LEU A 57 18.34 -4.24 -1.15
N ARG A 58 18.18 -3.01 -0.67
CA ARG A 58 19.18 -2.27 0.10
C ARG A 58 18.93 -2.43 1.61
N ASP A 59 19.81 -1.87 2.43
CA ASP A 59 19.80 -2.05 3.90
C ASP A 59 18.45 -1.72 4.55
N LEU A 60 17.82 -0.62 4.13
CA LEU A 60 16.53 -0.13 4.62
C LEU A 60 15.43 -0.36 3.58
N LEU A 61 14.36 -1.03 4.00
CA LEU A 61 13.12 -1.14 3.24
C LEU A 61 12.12 -0.09 3.71
N PHE A 62 11.77 0.84 2.82
CA PHE A 62 10.69 1.80 3.01
C PHE A 62 9.43 1.32 2.31
N PHE A 63 8.44 0.91 3.10
CA PHE A 63 7.09 0.66 2.61
C PHE A 63 6.30 1.97 2.57
N LEU A 64 6.18 2.55 1.37
CA LEU A 64 5.32 3.69 1.09
C LEU A 64 3.87 3.22 1.13
N HIS A 65 3.25 3.30 2.30
CA HIS A 65 1.92 2.75 2.55
C HIS A 65 0.84 3.74 2.12
N ILE A 66 0.35 3.54 0.90
CA ILE A 66 -0.75 4.32 0.34
C ILE A 66 -2.07 3.89 1.03
N PRO A 67 -2.85 4.84 1.59
CA PRO A 67 -4.09 4.51 2.25
C PRO A 67 -5.08 3.78 1.33
N ARG A 68 -5.70 2.72 1.87
CA ARG A 68 -6.77 1.93 1.23
C ARG A 68 -6.35 1.09 0.02
N THR A 69 -5.06 0.76 -0.11
CA THR A 69 -4.52 -0.17 -1.12
C THR A 69 -4.14 -1.55 -0.55
N GLY A 70 -4.74 -1.94 0.59
CA GLY A 70 -4.43 -3.24 1.22
C GLY A 70 -3.11 -3.28 2.00
N GLY A 71 -2.43 -2.14 2.19
CA GLY A 71 -1.12 -2.12 2.85
C GLY A 71 -1.11 -2.60 4.30
N ARG A 72 -2.23 -2.55 5.04
CA ARG A 72 -2.36 -3.21 6.36
C ARG A 72 -2.10 -4.72 6.27
N THR A 73 -2.60 -5.38 5.23
CA THR A 73 -2.36 -6.82 5.01
C THR A 73 -0.89 -7.08 4.74
N TYR A 74 -0.25 -6.30 3.85
CA TYR A 74 1.18 -6.44 3.56
C TYR A 74 2.05 -6.18 4.79
N PHE A 75 1.78 -5.12 5.53
CA PHE A 75 2.54 -4.80 6.73
C PHE A 75 2.44 -5.91 7.78
N HIS A 76 1.21 -6.30 8.17
CA HIS A 76 1.03 -7.27 9.26
C HIS A 76 1.32 -8.72 8.85
N CYS A 77 0.95 -9.14 7.65
CA CYS A 77 1.06 -10.54 7.23
C CYS A 77 2.35 -10.87 6.48
N PHE A 78 3.06 -9.88 5.91
CA PHE A 78 4.40 -10.08 5.34
C PHE A 78 5.49 -9.42 6.18
N LEU A 79 5.46 -8.10 6.29
CA LEU A 79 6.61 -7.35 6.78
C LEU A 79 6.92 -7.65 8.26
N LYS A 80 5.90 -7.73 9.13
CA LYS A 80 6.09 -8.16 10.53
C LYS A 80 6.48 -9.64 10.69
N LYS A 81 6.30 -10.46 9.65
CA LYS A 81 6.76 -11.85 9.62
C LYS A 81 8.20 -11.97 9.11
N LEU A 82 8.65 -11.01 8.32
CA LEU A 82 10.00 -10.93 7.75
C LEU A 82 10.98 -10.22 8.68
N TYR A 83 10.57 -9.11 9.28
CA TYR A 83 11.40 -8.27 10.14
C TYR A 83 11.01 -8.46 11.61
N PRO A 84 11.94 -8.82 12.50
CA PRO A 84 11.73 -8.74 13.94
C PRO A 84 11.44 -7.30 14.38
N SER A 85 10.68 -7.13 15.46
CA SER A 85 10.31 -5.81 16.00
C SER A 85 11.52 -4.91 16.27
N ALA A 86 12.68 -5.47 16.64
CA ALA A 86 13.91 -4.71 16.86
C ALA A 86 14.50 -4.07 15.59
N LEU A 87 14.09 -4.54 14.40
CA LEU A 87 14.46 -3.96 13.11
C LEU A 87 13.39 -3.00 12.56
N GLU A 88 12.23 -2.87 13.22
CA GLU A 88 11.23 -1.86 12.85
C GLU A 88 11.72 -0.47 13.28
N CYS A 89 11.63 0.50 12.37
CA CYS A 89 11.98 1.88 12.70
C CYS A 89 10.96 2.48 13.68
N PRO A 90 11.41 3.37 14.59
CA PRO A 90 10.50 4.06 15.50
C PRO A 90 9.39 4.76 14.71
N ARG A 91 8.15 4.59 15.17
CA ARG A 91 7.01 5.13 14.45
C ARG A 91 6.97 6.65 14.59
N SER A 92 6.70 7.34 13.49
CA SER A 92 6.62 8.81 13.45
C SER A 92 5.49 9.22 12.52
N TYR A 93 4.49 9.93 13.05
CA TYR A 93 3.20 10.14 12.39
C TYR A 93 2.96 11.57 11.89
N ASP A 94 3.79 12.51 12.35
CA ASP A 94 3.74 13.91 11.98
C ASP A 94 5.04 14.37 11.33
N LYS A 95 6.17 14.00 11.94
CA LYS A 95 7.52 14.23 11.45
C LYS A 95 8.39 13.06 11.85
N LEU A 96 9.36 12.67 11.04
CA LEU A 96 10.42 11.76 11.46
C LEU A 96 11.11 12.26 12.75
N ARG A 97 10.90 11.55 13.87
CA ARG A 97 11.40 11.89 15.23
C ARG A 97 12.64 11.10 15.62
N PHE A 98 13.16 10.30 14.70
CA PHE A 98 14.44 9.63 14.85
C PHE A 98 15.38 10.12 13.75
N ASP A 99 16.67 10.16 14.05
CA ASP A 99 17.70 10.38 13.03
C ASP A 99 17.86 9.05 12.27
N PRO A 100 17.44 8.93 11.00
CA PRO A 100 17.52 7.70 10.22
C PRO A 100 18.95 7.32 9.82
N SER A 101 19.94 8.21 10.06
CA SER A 101 21.37 7.85 9.99
C SER A 101 21.86 7.14 11.27
N LYS A 102 21.09 7.20 12.36
CA LYS A 102 21.44 6.65 13.69
C LYS A 102 20.47 5.61 14.33
N PRO A 103 19.69 4.80 13.58
CA PRO A 103 19.08 3.59 14.15
C PRO A 103 19.47 2.34 13.35
N LYS A 104 19.65 1.20 14.03
CA LYS A 104 19.83 -0.10 13.39
C LYS A 104 18.52 -0.70 12.84
N CYS A 105 17.55 0.14 12.46
CA CYS A 105 16.29 -0.33 11.91
C CYS A 105 16.43 -0.56 10.39
N ARG A 106 15.67 -1.52 9.88
CA ARG A 106 15.72 -1.97 8.48
C ARG A 106 14.36 -1.95 7.80
N LEU A 107 13.30 -1.60 8.52
CA LEU A 107 11.94 -1.49 8.00
C LEU A 107 11.29 -0.18 8.46
N LEU A 108 10.91 0.67 7.52
CA LEU A 108 10.06 1.84 7.75
C LEU A 108 8.74 1.66 7.00
N ALA A 109 7.61 1.85 7.67
CA ALA A 109 6.29 1.88 7.05
C ALA A 109 5.52 3.10 7.56
N THR A 110 5.08 3.97 6.66
CA THR A 110 4.35 5.20 7.00
C THR A 110 3.37 5.57 5.89
N HIS A 111 2.34 6.33 6.24
CA HIS A 111 1.46 7.00 5.28
C HIS A 111 2.01 8.37 4.85
N ASP A 112 3.22 8.77 5.28
CA ASP A 112 3.90 9.91 4.69
C ASP A 112 4.08 9.69 3.18
N ASP A 113 4.36 10.79 2.48
CA ASP A 113 4.61 10.74 1.04
C ASP A 113 6.09 10.57 0.72
N TYR A 114 6.40 10.48 -0.57
CA TYR A 114 7.75 10.24 -1.05
C TYR A 114 8.74 11.37 -0.69
N SER A 115 8.29 12.55 -0.26
CA SER A 115 9.20 13.59 0.26
C SER A 115 10.00 13.06 1.48
N MET A 116 9.53 11.99 2.13
CA MET A 116 10.26 11.27 3.16
C MET A 116 11.63 10.74 2.72
N MET A 117 11.80 10.40 1.44
CA MET A 117 13.08 9.95 0.90
C MET A 117 14.21 10.96 1.06
N SER A 118 13.90 12.24 1.26
CA SER A 118 14.91 13.27 1.57
C SER A 118 15.57 13.11 2.94
N LYS A 119 14.89 12.45 3.87
CA LYS A 119 15.43 12.17 5.21
C LYS A 119 16.12 10.83 5.28
N LEU A 120 15.90 9.93 4.31
CA LEU A 120 16.46 8.58 4.34
C LEU A 120 17.78 8.52 3.55
N PRO A 121 18.73 7.63 3.91
CA PRO A 121 19.94 7.42 3.12
C PRO A 121 19.58 6.86 1.74
N LYS A 122 19.62 7.71 0.70
CA LYS A 122 19.09 7.41 -0.65
C LYS A 122 19.74 6.20 -1.30
N ASP A 123 21.03 6.01 -1.07
CA ASP A 123 21.86 4.91 -1.55
C ASP A 123 21.60 3.58 -0.82
N LYS A 124 20.99 3.63 0.38
CA LYS A 124 20.70 2.45 1.22
C LYS A 124 19.21 2.13 1.38
N THR A 125 18.34 2.91 0.74
CA THR A 125 16.89 2.74 0.88
C THR A 125 16.27 2.15 -0.38
N SER A 126 15.53 1.05 -0.22
CA SER A 126 14.64 0.48 -1.25
C SER A 126 13.19 0.85 -0.92
N VAL A 127 12.42 1.24 -1.92
CA VAL A 127 11.01 1.60 -1.74
C VAL A 127 10.12 0.52 -2.33
N VAL A 128 9.04 0.18 -1.62
CA VAL A 128 7.98 -0.70 -2.14
C VAL A 128 6.63 -0.05 -1.88
N THR A 129 5.66 -0.32 -2.76
CA THR A 129 4.29 0.18 -2.58
C THR A 129 3.25 -0.77 -3.19
N ILE A 130 1.98 -0.54 -2.87
CA ILE A 130 0.84 -1.25 -3.42
C ILE A 130 -0.18 -0.21 -3.88
N LEU A 131 -0.66 -0.33 -5.11
CA LEU A 131 -1.66 0.52 -5.71
C LEU A 131 -3.02 -0.17 -5.78
N ARG A 132 -4.05 0.62 -6.07
CA ARG A 132 -5.44 0.20 -6.22
C ARG A 132 -6.10 1.05 -7.29
N HIS A 133 -7.05 0.47 -8.01
CA HIS A 133 -7.86 1.21 -8.97
C HIS A 133 -8.47 2.45 -8.29
N PRO A 134 -8.30 3.67 -8.85
CA PRO A 134 -8.58 4.92 -8.14
C PRO A 134 -10.03 5.06 -7.68
N VAL A 135 -10.99 4.64 -8.51
CA VAL A 135 -12.43 4.67 -8.17
C VAL A 135 -12.71 3.79 -6.94
N ASP A 136 -12.13 2.59 -6.91
CA ASP A 136 -12.31 1.66 -5.79
C ASP A 136 -11.60 2.13 -4.52
N ARG A 137 -10.49 2.87 -4.66
CA ARG A 137 -9.81 3.54 -3.57
C ARG A 137 -10.67 4.66 -2.98
N VAL A 138 -11.32 5.49 -3.80
CA VAL A 138 -12.24 6.54 -3.32
C VAL A 138 -13.41 5.93 -2.54
N PHE A 139 -14.11 4.94 -3.10
CA PHE A 139 -15.16 4.21 -2.38
C PHE A 139 -14.65 3.66 -1.06
N SER A 140 -13.50 2.99 -1.07
CA SER A 140 -12.93 2.40 0.13
C SER A 140 -12.49 3.42 1.18
N THR A 141 -12.16 4.65 0.76
CA THR A 141 -11.80 5.76 1.64
C THR A 141 -13.05 6.33 2.29
N TYR A 142 -14.09 6.62 1.50
CA TYR A 142 -15.41 7.03 1.99
C TYR A 142 -15.97 6.05 3.03
N GLU A 143 -16.05 4.76 2.67
CA GLU A 143 -16.56 3.71 3.55
C GLU A 143 -15.78 3.62 4.87
N PHE A 144 -14.44 3.77 4.81
CA PHE A 144 -13.60 3.69 6.00
C PHE A 144 -13.73 4.94 6.89
N SER A 145 -13.84 6.13 6.29
CA SER A 145 -14.13 7.35 7.03
C SER A 145 -15.44 7.22 7.81
N VAL A 146 -16.50 6.73 7.17
CA VAL A 146 -17.80 6.47 7.82
C VAL A 146 -17.66 5.40 8.90
N GLU A 147 -17.05 4.26 8.59
CA GLU A 147 -16.87 3.15 9.53
C GLU A 147 -16.17 3.60 10.82
N VAL A 148 -15.03 4.27 10.71
CA VAL A 148 -14.25 4.68 11.88
C VAL A 148 -14.97 5.80 12.63
N ALA A 149 -15.58 6.75 11.94
CA ALA A 149 -16.36 7.82 12.57
C ALA A 149 -17.57 7.28 13.34
N ALA A 150 -18.26 6.28 12.80
CA ALA A 150 -19.45 5.68 13.42
C ALA A 150 -19.16 5.02 14.78
N ARG A 151 -17.92 4.56 15.02
CA ARG A 151 -17.51 3.99 16.33
C ARG A 151 -17.73 4.98 17.48
N PHE A 152 -17.56 6.27 17.22
CA PHE A 152 -17.72 7.31 18.24
C PHE A 152 -19.18 7.62 18.59
N LEU A 153 -20.15 7.15 17.80
CA LEU A 153 -21.57 7.38 18.07
C LEU A 153 -22.09 6.61 19.30
N VAL A 154 -21.26 5.78 19.94
CA VAL A 154 -21.52 5.26 21.29
C VAL A 154 -21.62 6.38 22.32
N HIS A 155 -20.93 7.50 22.10
CA HIS A 155 -20.96 8.63 23.01
C HIS A 155 -22.25 9.45 22.86
N PRO A 156 -22.74 10.05 23.95
CA PRO A 156 -24.00 10.80 23.94
C PRO A 156 -23.93 12.04 23.04
N ASN A 157 -22.77 12.68 22.91
CA ASN A 157 -22.56 13.87 22.08
C ASN A 157 -21.09 13.99 21.63
N LEU A 158 -20.85 14.88 20.67
CA LEU A 158 -19.54 15.12 20.06
C LEU A 158 -18.49 15.57 21.10
N THR A 159 -18.88 16.39 22.08
CA THR A 159 -17.99 16.87 23.14
C THR A 159 -17.46 15.72 23.98
N SER A 160 -18.32 14.78 24.35
CA SER A 160 -17.95 13.57 25.12
C SER A 160 -16.96 12.72 24.35
N ALA A 161 -17.23 12.46 23.06
CA ALA A 161 -16.31 11.72 22.18
C ALA A 161 -14.95 12.41 22.04
N THR A 162 -14.94 13.73 21.84
CA THR A 162 -13.71 14.53 21.66
C THR A 162 -12.87 14.55 22.94
N ARG A 163 -13.51 14.68 24.10
CA ARG A 163 -12.83 14.63 25.40
C ARG A 163 -12.20 13.25 25.67
N MET A 164 -12.89 12.16 25.30
CA MET A 164 -12.35 10.81 25.42
C MET A 164 -11.08 10.64 24.56
N VAL A 165 -11.13 11.08 23.29
CA VAL A 165 -9.96 11.05 22.39
C VAL A 165 -8.80 11.86 22.96
N GLY A 166 -9.05 13.06 23.49
CA GLY A 166 -8.01 13.88 24.12
C GLY A 166 -7.35 13.19 25.32
N ARG A 167 -8.14 12.51 26.16
CA ARG A 167 -7.64 11.74 27.30
C ARG A 167 -6.77 10.56 26.85
N LEU A 168 -7.20 9.80 25.83
CA LEU A 168 -6.41 8.69 25.29
C LEU A 168 -5.07 9.17 24.72
N ARG A 169 -5.07 10.27 23.95
CA ARG A 169 -3.84 10.88 23.43
C ARG A 169 -2.87 11.28 24.56
N SER A 170 -3.39 11.90 25.62
CA SER A 170 -2.58 12.32 26.76
C SER A 170 -2.03 11.14 27.57
N LYS A 171 -2.83 10.09 27.80
CA LYS A 171 -2.40 8.90 28.55
C LYS A 171 -1.32 8.12 27.81
N ASN A 172 -1.43 8.04 26.48
CA ASN A 172 -0.57 7.16 25.70
C ASN A 172 0.79 7.77 25.33
N LYS A 173 1.11 9.02 25.69
CA LYS A 173 2.43 9.70 25.48
C LYS A 173 3.16 9.36 24.15
N GLY A 174 2.42 9.07 23.07
CA GLY A 174 2.98 8.66 21.77
C GLY A 174 3.40 7.19 21.61
N PHE A 175 3.17 6.30 22.60
CA PHE A 175 3.47 4.86 22.52
C PHE A 175 2.41 4.04 21.76
N ALA A 176 1.12 4.40 21.89
CA ALA A 176 0.02 3.75 21.17
C ALA A 176 -0.53 4.68 20.09
N VAL A 177 -0.81 4.12 18.92
CA VAL A 177 -1.06 4.90 17.70
C VAL A 177 -2.51 4.74 17.31
N SER A 178 -3.27 5.83 17.39
CA SER A 178 -4.65 5.84 16.94
C SER A 178 -4.72 6.09 15.44
N THR A 179 -5.74 5.54 14.79
CA THR A 179 -6.16 5.95 13.43
C THR A 179 -6.31 7.48 13.34
N LEU A 180 -6.69 8.15 14.42
CA LEU A 180 -6.86 9.62 14.47
C LEU A 180 -5.54 10.41 14.40
N ASP A 181 -4.39 9.77 14.52
CA ASP A 181 -3.08 10.43 14.53
C ASP A 181 -2.34 10.32 13.19
N ILE A 182 -2.86 9.51 12.27
CA ILE A 182 -2.17 9.13 11.03
C ILE A 182 -2.82 9.87 9.85
N TRP A 183 -2.01 10.46 8.97
CA TRP A 183 -2.51 10.95 7.67
C TRP A 183 -3.09 9.78 6.84
N PRO A 184 -4.18 9.95 6.08
CA PRO A 184 -5.07 11.11 5.99
C PRO A 184 -6.17 11.11 7.07
N TRP A 185 -6.27 10.04 7.85
CA TRP A 185 -7.36 9.79 8.79
C TRP A 185 -7.47 10.82 9.91
N LYS A 186 -6.35 11.45 10.30
CA LYS A 186 -6.31 12.56 11.24
C LYS A 186 -7.18 13.76 10.83
N TYR A 187 -7.50 13.88 9.55
CA TYR A 187 -8.41 14.89 9.01
C TYR A 187 -9.78 14.28 8.68
N LEU A 188 -9.80 13.16 7.95
CA LEU A 188 -11.04 12.59 7.43
C LEU A 188 -11.97 12.03 8.51
N VAL A 189 -11.42 11.44 9.57
CA VAL A 189 -12.24 10.82 10.62
C VAL A 189 -12.88 11.86 11.54
N PRO A 190 -12.16 12.89 12.06
CA PRO A 190 -12.81 13.95 12.83
C PRO A 190 -13.92 14.67 12.05
N TRP A 191 -13.66 15.01 10.78
CA TRP A 191 -14.65 15.63 9.89
C TRP A 191 -15.90 14.76 9.72
N MET A 192 -15.73 13.49 9.34
CA MET A 192 -16.85 12.56 9.17
C MET A 192 -17.58 12.31 10.50
N ARG A 193 -16.86 12.29 11.63
CA ARG A 193 -17.48 12.15 12.95
C ARG A 193 -18.41 13.31 13.25
N GLU A 194 -17.99 14.55 13.00
CA GLU A 194 -18.82 15.74 13.19
C GLU A 194 -20.11 15.66 12.35
N ASP A 195 -20.00 15.29 11.08
CA ASP A 195 -21.14 15.09 10.18
C ASP A 195 -22.11 14.02 10.72
N LEU A 196 -21.61 12.85 11.14
CA LEU A 196 -22.45 11.77 11.68
C LEU A 196 -23.16 12.15 12.97
N PHE A 197 -22.51 12.90 13.87
CA PHE A 197 -23.14 13.42 15.08
C PHE A 197 -24.26 14.41 14.74
N ALA A 198 -24.00 15.36 13.83
CA ALA A 198 -24.99 16.34 13.40
C ALA A 198 -26.23 15.67 12.80
N ARG A 199 -26.05 14.68 11.91
CA ARG A 199 -27.16 13.92 11.32
C ARG A 199 -27.93 13.14 12.37
N ARG A 200 -27.24 12.42 13.27
CA ARG A 200 -27.89 11.66 14.35
C ARG A 200 -28.73 12.58 15.25
N ASP A 201 -28.18 13.72 15.62
CA ASP A 201 -28.85 14.66 16.51
C ASP A 201 -30.04 15.31 15.79
N ALA A 202 -29.92 15.69 14.52
CA ALA A 202 -31.04 16.18 13.71
C ALA A 202 -32.19 15.15 13.61
N ARG A 203 -31.87 13.86 13.38
CA ARG A 203 -32.87 12.78 13.39
C ARG A 203 -33.61 12.68 14.72
N ARG A 204 -32.89 12.77 15.85
CA ARG A 204 -33.48 12.77 17.20
C ARG A 204 -34.43 13.95 17.43
N HIS A 205 -34.10 15.14 16.94
CA HIS A 205 -34.95 16.33 17.11
C HIS A 205 -36.19 16.30 16.21
N SER A 206 -36.05 15.84 14.96
CA SER A 206 -37.13 15.85 13.98
C SER A 206 -38.24 14.82 14.26
N GLY A 207 -37.98 13.80 15.10
CA GLY A 207 -38.92 12.69 15.33
C GLY A 207 -39.29 11.93 14.05
N SER A 208 -38.50 12.11 12.97
CA SER A 208 -38.79 11.58 11.64
C SER A 208 -38.84 10.05 11.67
N ARG A 209 -39.86 9.48 11.02
CA ARG A 209 -39.95 8.05 10.77
C ARG A 209 -39.11 7.73 9.55
N ASP A 210 -38.07 6.97 9.79
CA ASP A 210 -37.17 6.24 8.89
C ASP A 210 -37.77 5.80 7.52
N ILE A 211 -37.86 6.72 6.54
CA ILE A 211 -37.97 6.36 5.12
C ILE A 211 -36.57 6.42 4.54
N TYR A 212 -35.93 5.25 4.48
CA TYR A 212 -34.59 5.14 3.94
C TYR A 212 -34.61 4.60 2.52
N GLY A 213 -33.93 5.29 1.61
CA GLY A 213 -33.65 4.75 0.28
C GLY A 213 -32.73 3.53 0.35
N SER A 214 -32.77 2.67 -0.67
CA SER A 214 -31.94 1.45 -0.73
C SER A 214 -30.48 1.72 -1.08
N ASP A 215 -30.13 2.95 -1.49
CA ASP A 215 -28.76 3.33 -1.88
C ASP A 215 -27.96 3.82 -0.66
N PRO A 216 -27.01 3.03 -0.13
CA PRO A 216 -26.19 3.43 1.02
C PRO A 216 -25.25 4.60 0.72
N TYR A 217 -25.02 4.96 -0.54
CA TYR A 217 -24.20 6.10 -0.94
C TYR A 217 -24.99 7.41 -1.09
N ASN A 218 -26.31 7.37 -0.84
CA ASN A 218 -27.18 8.55 -0.93
C ASN A 218 -28.23 8.59 0.20
N MET A 219 -27.84 8.23 1.42
CA MET A 219 -28.72 8.30 2.61
C MET A 219 -28.50 9.61 3.37
N GLU A 220 -28.97 10.73 2.83
CA GLU A 220 -28.76 12.08 3.38
C GLU A 220 -29.00 12.12 4.89
N ASP A 221 -30.13 11.62 5.39
CA ASP A 221 -30.41 11.76 6.81
C ASP A 221 -29.51 10.91 7.71
N VAL A 222 -28.76 9.93 7.18
CA VAL A 222 -27.99 8.93 7.95
C VAL A 222 -26.48 9.16 7.85
N VAL A 223 -25.97 9.28 6.62
CA VAL A 223 -24.55 9.45 6.29
C VAL A 223 -24.41 10.48 5.18
N MET A 224 -23.28 11.21 5.15
CA MET A 224 -22.99 12.13 4.05
C MET A 224 -23.09 11.41 2.69
N PRO A 225 -23.95 11.86 1.75
CA PRO A 225 -24.00 11.27 0.43
C PRO A 225 -22.65 11.35 -0.28
N LEU A 226 -22.32 10.32 -1.07
CA LEU A 226 -21.03 10.20 -1.74
C LEU A 226 -20.74 11.40 -2.65
N HIS A 227 -21.74 11.90 -3.37
CA HIS A 227 -21.58 13.07 -4.24
C HIS A 227 -21.23 14.34 -3.45
N LYS A 228 -21.72 14.49 -2.21
CA LYS A 228 -21.30 15.59 -1.32
C LYS A 228 -19.89 15.35 -0.81
N TYR A 229 -19.60 14.12 -0.39
CA TYR A 229 -18.29 13.75 0.13
C TYR A 229 -17.16 14.02 -0.87
N ILE A 230 -17.28 13.60 -2.13
CA ILE A 230 -16.22 13.81 -3.14
C ILE A 230 -16.05 15.28 -3.54
N ASN A 231 -17.07 16.11 -3.33
CA ASN A 231 -17.03 17.52 -3.68
C ASN A 231 -16.63 18.44 -2.52
N ASP A 232 -16.57 17.89 -1.31
CA ASP A 232 -16.14 18.64 -0.13
C ASP A 232 -14.67 19.10 -0.26
N PRO A 233 -14.34 20.34 0.15
CA PRO A 233 -12.97 20.84 0.13
C PRO A 233 -11.95 19.91 0.82
N ILE A 234 -12.32 19.24 1.92
CA ILE A 234 -11.44 18.31 2.63
C ILE A 234 -11.14 17.09 1.77
N ALA A 235 -12.13 16.53 1.08
CA ALA A 235 -11.92 15.41 0.17
C ALA A 235 -11.12 15.82 -1.07
N ARG A 236 -11.37 17.02 -1.61
CA ARG A 236 -10.60 17.59 -2.73
C ARG A 236 -9.14 17.80 -2.39
N ASP A 237 -8.83 18.23 -1.18
CA ASP A 237 -7.45 18.39 -0.74
C ASP A 237 -6.78 17.05 -0.37
N ILE A 238 -7.50 16.03 0.09
CA ILE A 238 -6.84 14.86 0.70
C ILE A 238 -6.92 13.60 -0.17
N ILE A 239 -8.04 13.39 -0.86
CA ILE A 239 -8.35 12.12 -1.51
C ILE A 239 -8.00 12.16 -2.98
N HIS A 240 -8.33 13.24 -3.67
CA HIS A 240 -8.26 13.34 -5.12
C HIS A 240 -6.83 13.44 -5.65
N ASN A 241 -6.52 12.62 -6.67
CA ASN A 241 -5.16 12.39 -7.16
C ASN A 241 -4.14 12.02 -6.05
N GLY A 242 -4.66 11.47 -4.94
CA GLY A 242 -3.89 11.23 -3.73
C GLY A 242 -2.76 10.23 -3.89
N VAL A 243 -2.90 9.22 -4.77
CA VAL A 243 -1.82 8.25 -5.03
C VAL A 243 -0.66 8.95 -5.75
N THR A 244 -0.98 9.70 -6.80
CA THR A 244 -0.03 10.48 -7.59
C THR A 244 0.71 11.47 -6.71
N PHE A 245 -0.03 12.25 -5.89
CA PHE A 245 0.60 13.19 -4.98
C PHE A 245 1.44 12.51 -3.88
N GLN A 246 1.03 11.35 -3.39
CA GLN A 246 1.80 10.62 -2.38
C GLN A 246 3.11 10.05 -2.96
N ILE A 247 3.10 9.53 -4.19
CA ILE A 247 4.31 9.06 -4.87
C ILE A 247 5.18 10.25 -5.33
N ALA A 248 4.57 11.36 -5.75
CA ALA A 248 5.25 12.60 -6.12
C ALA A 248 5.78 13.38 -4.90
N GLY A 249 5.40 13.04 -3.67
CA GLY A 249 5.86 13.77 -2.49
C GLY A 249 5.30 15.20 -2.44
N LEU A 250 4.01 15.33 -2.77
CA LEU A 250 3.26 16.58 -2.89
C LEU A 250 1.92 16.54 -2.14
N THR A 251 1.77 15.67 -1.14
CA THR A 251 0.57 15.69 -0.29
C THR A 251 0.55 16.94 0.60
N ASN A 252 -0.59 17.23 1.23
CA ASN A 252 -0.63 18.24 2.29
C ASN A 252 0.19 17.83 3.56
N ASN A 253 0.75 16.62 3.58
CA ASN A 253 1.64 16.10 4.62
C ASN A 253 3.10 15.99 4.14
N SER A 254 3.45 16.59 2.99
CA SER A 254 4.83 16.69 2.51
C SER A 254 5.73 17.45 3.49
N TYR A 255 7.02 17.15 3.45
CA TYR A 255 8.01 17.75 4.36
C TYR A 255 8.56 19.10 3.91
N PHE A 256 8.35 19.49 2.66
CA PHE A 256 8.94 20.70 2.07
C PHE A 256 7.87 21.75 1.77
N ALA A 257 8.18 23.01 2.08
CA ALA A 257 7.32 24.14 1.73
C ALA A 257 7.08 24.24 0.21
N GLU A 258 8.13 24.02 -0.60
CA GLU A 258 8.05 23.98 -2.07
C GLU A 258 7.04 22.92 -2.56
N SER A 259 6.96 21.76 -1.91
CA SER A 259 5.96 20.73 -2.27
C SER A 259 4.52 21.24 -2.13
N HIS A 260 4.24 22.04 -1.10
CA HIS A 260 2.90 22.60 -0.90
C HIS A 260 2.55 23.67 -1.93
N GLU A 261 3.54 24.44 -2.36
CA GLU A 261 3.40 25.44 -3.42
C GLU A 261 3.14 24.79 -4.79
N VAL A 262 3.94 23.78 -5.15
CA VAL A 262 3.74 22.97 -6.36
C VAL A 262 2.35 22.33 -6.35
N ARG A 263 1.95 21.75 -5.21
CA ARG A 263 0.61 21.17 -5.02
C ARG A 263 -0.47 22.20 -5.29
N HIS A 264 -0.36 23.40 -4.70
CA HIS A 264 -1.33 24.47 -4.89
C HIS A 264 -1.49 24.84 -6.36
N CYS A 265 -0.36 25.04 -7.06
CA CYS A 265 -0.36 25.34 -8.49
C CYS A 265 -1.02 24.27 -9.35
N VAL A 266 -0.80 22.99 -9.04
CA VAL A 266 -1.40 21.87 -9.79
C VAL A 266 -2.88 21.69 -9.47
N MET A 267 -3.30 22.03 -8.25
CA MET A 267 -4.72 22.07 -7.90
C MET A 267 -5.46 23.20 -8.61
N LEU A 268 -4.79 24.34 -8.83
CA LEU A 268 -5.34 25.49 -9.53
C LEU A 268 -5.36 25.28 -11.06
N HIS A 269 -4.27 24.76 -11.61
CA HIS A 269 -4.06 24.54 -13.04
C HIS A 269 -3.83 23.06 -13.32
N LYS A 270 -4.90 22.33 -13.63
CA LYS A 270 -4.90 20.86 -13.78
C LYS A 270 -3.96 20.37 -14.89
N GLU A 271 -3.75 21.19 -15.91
CA GLU A 271 -2.83 20.95 -17.02
C GLU A 271 -1.37 20.81 -16.57
N LEU A 272 -0.99 21.43 -15.44
CA LEU A 272 0.34 21.25 -14.85
C LEU A 272 0.51 19.88 -14.18
N GLY A 273 -0.59 19.13 -14.00
CA GLY A 273 -0.60 17.80 -13.41
C GLY A 273 0.18 16.77 -14.22
N GLU A 274 0.34 16.94 -15.54
CA GLU A 274 1.14 16.03 -16.37
C GLU A 274 2.61 15.99 -15.92
N LEU A 275 3.20 17.13 -15.57
CA LEU A 275 4.57 17.20 -15.05
C LEU A 275 4.73 16.44 -13.73
N VAL A 276 3.71 16.47 -12.87
CA VAL A 276 3.67 15.71 -11.62
C VAL A 276 3.53 14.22 -11.88
N LEU A 277 2.66 13.84 -12.82
CA LEU A 277 2.45 12.46 -13.23
C LEU A 277 3.76 11.83 -13.73
N GLU A 278 4.52 12.52 -14.57
CA GLU A 278 5.80 12.03 -15.07
C GLU A 278 6.83 11.82 -13.94
N VAL A 279 6.89 12.73 -12.96
CA VAL A 279 7.72 12.52 -11.76
C VAL A 279 7.26 11.30 -10.96
N ALA A 280 5.95 11.09 -10.82
CA ALA A 280 5.41 9.94 -10.10
C ALA A 280 5.72 8.61 -10.81
N LYS A 281 5.58 8.56 -12.15
CA LYS A 281 5.94 7.39 -12.97
C LYS A 281 7.41 7.02 -12.81
N ARG A 282 8.33 7.99 -12.95
CA ARG A 282 9.77 7.77 -12.73
C ARG A 282 10.07 7.19 -11.35
N ARG A 283 9.41 7.68 -10.31
CA ARG A 283 9.59 7.18 -8.95
C ARG A 283 9.04 5.77 -8.75
N LEU A 284 7.93 5.42 -9.42
CA LEU A 284 7.42 4.05 -9.44
C LEU A 284 8.40 3.09 -10.11
N ASP A 285 9.03 3.49 -11.22
CA ASP A 285 10.01 2.66 -11.94
C ASP A 285 11.26 2.31 -11.14
N ASP A 286 11.60 3.19 -10.19
CA ASP A 286 12.72 3.06 -9.26
C ASP A 286 12.37 2.26 -8.00
N MET A 287 11.10 1.91 -7.78
CA MET A 287 10.71 1.09 -6.63
C MET A 287 11.13 -0.36 -6.84
N LEU A 288 11.58 -1.00 -5.76
CA LEU A 288 11.93 -2.42 -5.73
C LEU A 288 10.73 -3.30 -6.11
N TYR A 289 9.54 -2.90 -5.69
CA TYR A 289 8.30 -3.64 -5.92
C TYR A 289 7.07 -2.72 -5.97
N VAL A 290 6.17 -2.99 -6.91
CA VAL A 290 4.88 -2.31 -7.07
C VAL A 290 3.80 -3.39 -7.22
N GLY A 291 2.90 -3.50 -6.23
CA GLY A 291 1.79 -4.46 -6.27
C GLY A 291 0.45 -3.82 -6.62
N LEU A 292 -0.53 -4.64 -6.97
CA LEU A 292 -1.91 -4.21 -7.25
C LEU A 292 -2.90 -4.87 -6.30
N THR A 293 -3.87 -4.11 -5.82
CA THR A 293 -4.88 -4.59 -4.87
C THR A 293 -5.87 -5.55 -5.54
N GLU A 294 -6.19 -5.30 -6.80
CA GLU A 294 -7.12 -6.10 -7.61
C GLU A 294 -6.57 -7.50 -7.84
N ASP A 295 -5.28 -7.61 -8.14
CA ASP A 295 -4.55 -8.87 -8.35
C ASP A 295 -3.86 -9.34 -7.07
N HIS A 296 -4.59 -9.31 -5.95
CA HIS A 296 -4.04 -9.46 -4.61
C HIS A 296 -3.23 -10.75 -4.39
N ARG A 297 -3.69 -11.90 -4.91
CA ARG A 297 -3.00 -13.18 -4.72
C ARG A 297 -1.66 -13.17 -5.45
N GLU A 298 -1.68 -12.79 -6.71
CA GLU A 298 -0.49 -12.71 -7.55
C GLU A 298 0.50 -11.66 -7.03
N SER A 299 -0.01 -10.51 -6.62
CA SER A 299 0.77 -9.46 -5.95
C SER A 299 1.35 -9.91 -4.61
N ALA A 300 0.75 -10.88 -3.92
CA ALA A 300 1.31 -11.41 -2.68
C ALA A 300 2.43 -12.41 -2.98
N THR A 301 2.21 -13.31 -3.95
CA THR A 301 3.21 -14.28 -4.41
C THR A 301 4.46 -13.57 -4.93
N MET A 302 4.30 -12.61 -5.84
CA MET A 302 5.43 -11.87 -6.40
C MET A 302 6.16 -11.03 -5.34
N PHE A 303 5.45 -10.48 -4.35
CA PHE A 303 6.09 -9.82 -3.21
C PHE A 303 6.95 -10.80 -2.41
N GLY A 304 6.47 -12.03 -2.16
CA GLY A 304 7.23 -13.09 -1.52
C GLY A 304 8.50 -13.46 -2.29
N ASP A 305 8.39 -13.60 -3.61
CA ASP A 305 9.50 -13.99 -4.50
C ASP A 305 10.54 -12.87 -4.69
N VAL A 306 10.09 -11.61 -4.76
CA VAL A 306 10.99 -10.46 -4.99
C VAL A 306 11.53 -9.90 -3.68
N VAL A 307 10.65 -9.49 -2.77
CA VAL A 307 11.03 -8.81 -1.52
C VAL A 307 11.33 -9.84 -0.45
N GLY A 308 10.41 -10.80 -0.23
CA GLY A 308 10.56 -11.83 0.81
C GLY A 308 11.85 -12.63 0.67
N ALA A 309 12.16 -13.13 -0.52
CA ALA A 309 13.39 -13.88 -0.80
C ALA A 309 14.67 -13.10 -0.46
N GLN A 310 14.71 -11.82 -0.83
CA GLN A 310 15.88 -10.96 -0.58
C GLN A 310 16.05 -10.62 0.90
N VAL A 311 14.96 -10.32 1.61
CA VAL A 311 15.00 -10.08 3.06
C VAL A 311 15.48 -11.32 3.80
N ILE A 312 14.93 -12.49 3.46
CA ILE A 312 15.33 -13.78 4.06
C ILE A 312 16.82 -14.05 3.82
N SER A 313 17.31 -13.81 2.60
CA SER A 313 18.72 -13.98 2.25
C SER A 313 19.64 -13.07 3.08
N GLN A 314 19.33 -11.78 3.16
CA GLN A 314 20.13 -10.80 3.92
C GLN A 314 20.14 -11.06 5.43
N LEU A 315 19.02 -11.48 6.01
CA LEU A 315 18.95 -11.81 7.45
C LEU A 315 19.71 -13.09 7.79
N ARG A 316 19.67 -14.11 6.93
CA ARG A 316 20.48 -15.32 7.10
C ARG A 316 21.97 -15.01 7.09
N GLY A 317 22.45 -14.24 6.11
CA GLY A 317 23.86 -13.83 6.03
C GLY A 317 24.35 -13.01 7.23
N SER A 318 23.46 -12.21 7.84
CA SER A 318 23.78 -11.43 9.04
C SER A 318 23.87 -12.29 10.31
N SER A 319 23.12 -13.39 10.38
CA SER A 319 23.09 -14.30 11.54
C SER A 319 24.30 -15.24 11.67
N SER A 320 25.10 -15.39 10.61
CA SER A 320 26.30 -16.25 10.60
C SER A 320 27.54 -15.60 11.26
N GLY A 321 27.46 -14.33 11.68
CA GLY A 321 28.59 -13.55 12.20
C GLY A 321 28.48 -13.10 13.66
N VAL A 322 27.46 -13.52 14.42
CA VAL A 322 27.28 -13.08 15.81
C VAL A 322 27.27 -14.29 16.74
N GLN A 323 28.41 -14.51 17.42
CA GLN A 323 28.46 -15.29 18.65
C GLN A 323 27.47 -14.63 19.64
N THR A 324 26.47 -15.39 20.02
CA THR A 324 25.45 -15.02 21.01
C THR A 324 26.11 -14.65 22.33
N VAL A 325 26.23 -13.35 22.61
CA VAL A 325 26.32 -12.85 23.98
C VAL A 325 24.90 -12.64 24.46
N ALA A 326 24.41 -13.59 25.26
CA ALA A 326 23.19 -13.43 26.02
C ALA A 326 23.35 -12.20 26.94
N THR A 327 22.68 -11.12 26.59
CA THR A 327 22.45 -10.02 27.52
C THR A 327 20.98 -10.06 27.90
N ASN A 328 20.73 -10.70 29.05
CA ASN A 328 19.54 -10.44 29.85
C ASN A 328 19.54 -8.94 30.16
N ASN A 329 18.54 -8.22 29.67
CA ASN A 329 17.89 -7.17 30.43
C ASN A 329 16.47 -6.97 29.91
N SER A 330 15.56 -7.07 30.87
CA SER A 330 14.12 -6.93 30.76
C SER A 330 13.74 -5.53 30.30
N GLU A 331 13.22 -5.39 29.08
CA GLU A 331 12.29 -4.31 28.71
C GLU A 331 11.15 -4.90 27.88
N GLN A 332 10.12 -5.32 28.60
CA GLN A 332 8.85 -5.78 28.06
C GLN A 332 8.10 -4.58 27.47
N SER A 333 8.14 -4.42 26.15
CA SER A 333 7.25 -3.52 25.41
C SER A 333 6.63 -4.24 24.21
N SER A 334 5.76 -5.20 24.52
CA SER A 334 4.86 -5.82 23.56
C SER A 334 3.45 -5.61 24.08
N LEU A 335 2.69 -4.72 23.43
CA LEU A 335 1.24 -4.65 23.62
C LEU A 335 0.57 -4.83 22.25
N PRO A 336 -0.51 -5.63 22.18
CA PRO A 336 -1.35 -5.71 21.00
C PRO A 336 -1.99 -4.34 20.74
N ASP A 337 -2.24 -4.00 19.48
CA ASP A 337 -3.17 -2.92 19.11
C ASP A 337 -4.60 -3.34 19.52
N SER A 338 -4.86 -3.27 20.82
CA SER A 338 -6.18 -3.18 21.39
C SER A 338 -6.50 -1.69 21.50
N GLU A 339 -7.46 -1.21 20.70
CA GLU A 339 -8.16 0.03 21.05
C GLU A 339 -8.78 -0.18 22.45
N PRO A 340 -8.62 0.74 23.41
CA PRO A 340 -9.23 0.57 24.73
C PRO A 340 -10.75 0.79 24.68
N ASP A 341 -11.40 -0.02 25.50
CA ASP A 341 -12.63 0.26 26.25
C ASP A 341 -13.96 -0.16 25.61
N GLU A 342 -14.28 -1.44 25.82
CA GLU A 342 -15.60 -1.77 26.38
C GLU A 342 -15.65 -1.30 27.84
N GLU A 343 -16.63 -0.46 28.17
CA GLU A 343 -17.37 -0.63 29.42
C GLU A 343 -18.79 -0.02 29.30
N HIS A 344 -19.76 -0.88 29.63
CA HIS A 344 -21.20 -0.68 29.80
C HIS A 344 -22.12 -0.67 28.56
N SER A 345 -22.48 -1.89 28.14
CA SER A 345 -23.90 -2.30 28.12
C SER A 345 -24.00 -3.79 28.42
N GLN A 346 -24.52 -4.13 29.60
CA GLN A 346 -24.87 -5.48 30.01
C GLN A 346 -25.94 -6.07 29.05
N ASN A 347 -25.88 -7.40 28.90
CA ASN A 347 -26.81 -8.30 28.19
C ASN A 347 -26.47 -8.62 26.72
N ALA A 348 -25.45 -9.46 26.53
CA ALA A 348 -25.56 -10.72 25.78
C ALA A 348 -24.20 -11.44 25.79
N THR A 349 -24.06 -12.39 26.71
CA THR A 349 -22.95 -13.33 26.81
C THR A 349 -22.85 -14.16 25.53
N LEU A 350 -21.75 -14.00 24.78
CA LEU A 350 -21.20 -15.05 23.91
C LEU A 350 -19.67 -14.87 23.89
N ASP A 351 -19.01 -15.66 24.74
CA ASP A 351 -17.57 -15.81 24.85
C ASP A 351 -16.92 -16.08 23.49
N PHE A 352 -15.98 -15.22 23.09
CA PHE A 352 -14.91 -15.63 22.20
C PHE A 352 -13.63 -14.85 22.49
N GLU A 353 -13.08 -15.13 23.66
CA GLU A 353 -11.74 -14.73 24.08
C GLU A 353 -10.71 -15.55 23.28
N VAL A 354 -10.24 -15.02 22.15
CA VAL A 354 -9.08 -15.59 21.45
C VAL A 354 -7.87 -14.73 21.73
N SER A 355 -7.14 -15.17 22.76
CA SER A 355 -5.74 -14.84 22.99
C SER A 355 -4.93 -15.17 21.72
N MET A 356 -4.66 -14.16 20.90
CA MET A 356 -3.66 -14.24 19.84
C MET A 356 -2.28 -14.26 20.49
N LYS A 357 -1.83 -15.44 20.92
CA LYS A 357 -0.40 -15.66 21.20
C LYS A 357 0.38 -15.27 19.94
N GLU A 358 1.20 -14.22 20.04
CA GLU A 358 2.22 -13.90 19.05
C GLU A 358 3.19 -15.08 18.97
N ASN A 359 2.92 -16.01 18.05
CA ASN A 359 3.96 -16.89 17.55
C ASN A 359 4.93 -16.01 16.73
N ASN A 360 5.94 -15.49 17.43
CA ASN A 360 7.17 -14.90 16.88
C ASN A 360 7.99 -15.98 16.14
N GLU A 361 7.40 -16.61 15.12
CA GLU A 361 8.05 -17.66 14.32
C GLU A 361 9.19 -17.13 13.44
N ALA A 362 9.29 -15.81 13.26
CA ALA A 362 10.43 -15.15 12.64
C ALA A 362 11.74 -15.28 13.44
N SER A 363 11.68 -15.72 14.70
CA SER A 363 12.86 -16.02 15.52
C SER A 363 13.55 -17.35 15.13
N LYS A 364 12.95 -18.16 14.24
CA LYS A 364 13.60 -19.37 13.73
C LYS A 364 14.36 -19.03 12.45
N GLY A 365 15.69 -19.17 12.45
CA GLY A 365 16.59 -19.01 11.30
C GLY A 365 16.33 -19.90 10.08
N ASN A 366 15.12 -20.44 9.92
CA ASN A 366 14.68 -21.37 8.87
C ASN A 366 13.44 -20.86 8.09
N MET A 367 13.23 -19.54 8.03
CA MET A 367 12.19 -18.93 7.18
C MET A 367 12.53 -19.14 5.70
N THR A 368 11.58 -19.59 4.88
CA THR A 368 11.68 -19.71 3.41
C THR A 368 10.50 -18.97 2.77
N VAL A 369 10.57 -18.69 1.47
CA VAL A 369 9.45 -18.04 0.75
C VAL A 369 8.17 -18.88 0.87
N GLY A 370 8.26 -20.21 0.75
CA GLY A 370 7.11 -21.10 0.94
C GLY A 370 6.45 -20.95 2.33
N LYS A 371 7.25 -21.00 3.41
CA LYS A 371 6.74 -20.81 4.78
C LYS A 371 6.19 -19.40 5.01
N LEU A 372 6.79 -18.39 4.39
CA LEU A 372 6.29 -17.02 4.44
C LEU A 372 4.89 -16.94 3.81
N MET A 373 4.69 -17.59 2.66
CA MET A 373 3.39 -17.63 1.99
C MET A 373 2.34 -18.42 2.80
N GLU A 374 2.71 -19.55 3.42
CA GLU A 374 1.81 -20.28 4.33
C GLU A 374 1.39 -19.42 5.54
N SER A 375 2.35 -18.73 6.17
CA SER A 375 2.08 -17.80 7.28
C SER A 375 1.18 -16.65 6.85
N TYR A 376 1.42 -16.13 5.64
CA TYR A 376 0.62 -15.10 5.02
C TYR A 376 -0.83 -15.54 4.82
N GLU A 377 -1.06 -16.72 4.23
CA GLU A 377 -2.40 -17.27 3.96
C GLU A 377 -3.21 -17.55 5.25
N SER A 378 -2.54 -17.98 6.31
CA SER A 378 -3.17 -18.10 7.63
C SER A 378 -3.52 -16.73 8.25
N CYS A 379 -2.60 -15.77 8.16
CA CYS A 379 -2.77 -14.41 8.70
C CYS A 379 -3.93 -13.66 8.04
N ILE A 380 -4.03 -13.70 6.71
CA ILE A 380 -5.09 -13.02 5.94
C ILE A 380 -6.49 -13.50 6.32
N SER A 381 -6.68 -14.82 6.51
CA SER A 381 -7.97 -15.39 6.90
C SER A 381 -8.46 -14.80 8.23
N THR A 382 -7.58 -14.82 9.22
CA THR A 382 -7.82 -14.25 10.57
C THR A 382 -8.06 -12.75 10.53
N LEU A 383 -7.22 -12.01 9.79
CA LEU A 383 -7.30 -10.57 9.66
C LEU A 383 -8.63 -10.13 9.03
N ARG A 384 -9.06 -10.80 7.95
CA ARG A 384 -10.33 -10.52 7.27
C ARG A 384 -11.52 -10.77 8.18
N LYS A 385 -11.52 -11.85 8.96
CA LYS A 385 -12.57 -12.15 9.95
C LYS A 385 -12.69 -11.02 10.99
N SER A 386 -11.57 -10.62 11.59
CA SER A 386 -11.54 -9.52 12.57
C SER A 386 -12.01 -8.17 11.97
N GLN A 387 -11.60 -7.86 10.74
CA GLN A 387 -12.03 -6.63 10.06
C GLN A 387 -13.52 -6.63 9.75
N SER A 388 -14.07 -7.76 9.29
CA SER A 388 -15.50 -7.90 9.01
C SER A 388 -16.36 -7.68 10.26
N LEU A 389 -15.99 -8.30 11.39
CA LEU A 389 -16.70 -8.14 12.66
C LEU A 389 -16.69 -6.69 13.15
N ARG A 390 -15.53 -6.01 13.07
CA ARG A 390 -15.40 -4.59 13.44
C ARG A 390 -16.25 -3.69 12.55
N ARG A 391 -16.27 -3.94 11.24
CA ARG A 391 -17.10 -3.20 10.29
C ARG A 391 -18.59 -3.36 10.64
N ILE A 392 -19.06 -4.59 10.88
CA ILE A 392 -20.44 -4.86 11.28
C ILE A 392 -20.80 -4.09 12.56
N SER A 393 -19.95 -4.17 13.59
CA SER A 393 -20.19 -3.46 14.86
C SER A 393 -20.27 -1.94 14.67
N SER A 394 -19.36 -1.38 13.88
CA SER A 394 -19.31 0.06 13.61
C SER A 394 -20.56 0.54 12.84
N LEU A 395 -20.93 -0.18 11.77
CA LEU A 395 -22.04 0.22 10.89
C LEU A 395 -23.43 0.06 11.54
N LYS A 396 -23.58 -0.78 12.58
CA LYS A 396 -24.84 -0.86 13.36
C LYS A 396 -25.29 0.51 13.87
N ARG A 397 -24.37 1.43 14.18
CA ARG A 397 -24.68 2.77 14.69
C ARG A 397 -25.14 3.77 13.62
N VAL A 398 -24.97 3.42 12.35
CA VAL A 398 -25.43 4.19 11.19
C VAL A 398 -26.38 3.35 10.32
N SER A 399 -27.03 2.34 10.90
CA SER A 399 -28.07 1.57 10.23
C SER A 399 -29.16 2.52 9.69
N PRO A 400 -29.67 2.30 8.46
CA PRO A 400 -29.47 1.13 7.59
C PRO A 400 -28.27 1.19 6.63
N ALA A 401 -27.35 2.16 6.77
CA ALA A 401 -26.22 2.28 5.85
C ALA A 401 -25.34 1.01 5.88
N ASN A 402 -25.29 0.30 4.76
CA ASN A 402 -24.48 -0.90 4.60
C ASN A 402 -23.79 -0.90 3.22
N PHE A 403 -22.48 -0.69 3.22
CA PHE A 403 -21.70 -0.61 2.00
C PHE A 403 -21.27 -2.02 1.54
N THR A 404 -21.53 -2.37 0.30
CA THR A 404 -21.12 -3.62 -0.33
C THR A 404 -20.51 -3.36 -1.70
N LYS A 405 -19.87 -4.37 -2.31
CA LYS A 405 -19.38 -4.25 -3.68
C LYS A 405 -20.53 -4.14 -4.68
N GLU A 406 -21.65 -4.77 -4.37
CA GLU A 406 -22.87 -4.75 -5.16
C GLU A 406 -23.48 -3.34 -5.14
N SER A 407 -23.55 -2.69 -3.98
CA SER A 407 -24.07 -1.32 -3.90
C SER A 407 -23.17 -0.30 -4.60
N ARG A 408 -21.85 -0.51 -4.67
CA ARG A 408 -20.97 0.35 -5.49
C ARG A 408 -21.38 0.37 -6.97
N ARG A 409 -21.89 -0.75 -7.48
CA ARG A 409 -22.32 -0.88 -8.89
C ARG A 409 -23.64 -0.14 -9.17
N GLN A 410 -24.41 0.16 -8.12
CA GLN A 410 -25.68 0.88 -8.22
C GLN A 410 -25.51 2.40 -8.19
N VAL A 411 -24.30 2.89 -7.87
CA VAL A 411 -24.00 4.33 -7.88
C VAL A 411 -24.13 4.88 -9.28
N GLY A 412 -24.86 5.99 -9.40
CA GLY A 412 -25.18 6.62 -10.68
C GLY A 412 -23.95 6.98 -11.52
N GLY A 413 -24.06 6.83 -12.84
CA GLY A 413 -22.97 7.06 -13.78
C GLY A 413 -22.35 8.46 -13.68
N ALA A 414 -23.15 9.49 -13.39
CA ALA A 414 -22.65 10.85 -13.20
C ALA A 414 -21.64 10.96 -12.05
N VAL A 415 -21.93 10.35 -10.89
CA VAL A 415 -21.03 10.34 -9.72
C VAL A 415 -19.76 9.55 -10.04
N LEU A 416 -19.86 8.44 -10.77
CA LEU A 416 -18.69 7.67 -11.20
C LEU A 416 -17.79 8.47 -12.15
N GLN A 417 -18.36 9.22 -13.09
CA GLN A 417 -17.58 10.08 -13.99
C GLN A 417 -16.93 11.25 -13.25
N GLU A 418 -17.62 11.81 -12.26
CA GLU A 418 -17.06 12.85 -11.41
C GLU A 418 -15.87 12.33 -10.59
N ILE A 419 -15.98 11.15 -9.99
CA ILE A 419 -14.86 10.49 -9.31
C ILE A 419 -13.69 10.30 -10.28
N LYS A 420 -13.94 9.82 -11.51
CA LYS A 420 -12.87 9.65 -12.51
C LYS A 420 -12.21 10.98 -12.88
N SER A 421 -12.99 12.02 -13.12
CA SER A 421 -12.49 13.35 -13.45
C SER A 421 -11.63 13.96 -12.34
N LEU A 422 -12.04 13.78 -11.08
CA LEU A 422 -11.29 14.24 -9.91
C LEU A 422 -10.02 13.41 -9.65
N ASN A 423 -9.87 12.24 -10.28
CA ASN A 423 -8.75 11.31 -10.07
C ASN A 423 -8.07 10.94 -11.39
N ASN A 424 -8.02 11.86 -12.36
CA ASN A 424 -7.45 11.63 -13.68
C ASN A 424 -5.97 11.21 -13.62
N LEU A 425 -5.15 11.88 -12.82
CA LEU A 425 -3.73 11.52 -12.67
C LEU A 425 -3.57 10.15 -12.02
N ASP A 426 -4.37 9.84 -11.00
CA ASP A 426 -4.37 8.53 -10.35
C ASP A 426 -4.77 7.41 -11.33
N LEU A 427 -5.69 7.68 -12.27
CA LEU A 427 -6.10 6.71 -13.31
C LEU A 427 -4.93 6.42 -14.25
N GLU A 428 -4.28 7.45 -14.78
CA GLU A 428 -3.13 7.27 -15.67
C GLU A 428 -1.94 6.61 -14.97
N LEU A 429 -1.67 6.97 -13.71
CA LEU A 429 -0.62 6.35 -12.92
C LEU A 429 -0.94 4.89 -12.61
N TYR A 430 -2.20 4.55 -12.38
CA TYR A 430 -2.62 3.16 -12.17
C TYR A 430 -2.46 2.31 -13.44
N GLU A 431 -2.81 2.85 -14.61
CA GLU A 431 -2.54 2.18 -15.89
C GLU A 431 -1.04 1.91 -16.07
N TYR A 432 -0.19 2.90 -15.80
CA TYR A 432 1.26 2.72 -15.82
C TYR A 432 1.75 1.66 -14.82
N ALA A 433 1.17 1.62 -13.62
CA ALA A 433 1.51 0.63 -12.62
C ALA A 433 1.12 -0.81 -13.01
N LYS A 434 0.07 -0.99 -13.82
CA LYS A 434 -0.24 -2.31 -14.40
C LYS A 434 0.84 -2.77 -15.37
N ASP A 435 1.43 -1.86 -16.14
CA ASP A 435 2.53 -2.20 -17.03
C ASP A 435 3.79 -2.60 -16.23
N ILE A 436 4.12 -1.87 -15.16
CA ILE A 436 5.19 -2.25 -14.22
C ILE A 436 4.93 -3.65 -13.65
N PHE A 437 3.71 -3.89 -13.16
CA PHE A 437 3.30 -5.17 -12.56
C PHE A 437 3.45 -6.33 -13.55
N ALA A 438 2.96 -6.16 -14.78
CA ALA A 438 3.09 -7.17 -15.83
C ALA A 438 4.55 -7.46 -16.18
N GLN A 439 5.41 -6.43 -16.22
CA GLN A 439 6.85 -6.62 -16.43
C GLN A 439 7.51 -7.37 -15.27
N GLN A 440 7.18 -7.03 -14.02
CA GLN A 440 7.69 -7.73 -12.83
C GLN A 440 7.27 -9.20 -12.83
N HIS A 441 6.03 -9.49 -13.20
CA HIS A 441 5.51 -10.85 -13.29
C HIS A 441 6.30 -11.69 -14.31
N ARG A 442 6.48 -11.17 -15.54
CA ARG A 442 7.27 -11.85 -16.58
C ARG A 442 8.70 -12.14 -16.14
N ARG A 443 9.36 -11.20 -15.47
CA ARG A 443 10.73 -11.38 -14.93
C ARG A 443 10.78 -12.47 -13.87
N THR A 444 9.82 -12.48 -12.95
CA THR A 444 9.74 -13.49 -11.89
C THR A 444 9.54 -14.89 -12.48
N ALA A 445 8.64 -15.03 -13.45
CA ALA A 445 8.40 -16.28 -14.15
C ALA A 445 9.63 -16.78 -14.93
N GLN A 446 10.36 -15.88 -15.60
CA GLN A 446 11.61 -16.21 -16.30
C GLN A 446 12.70 -16.68 -15.33
N ASN A 447 12.90 -15.98 -14.21
CA ASN A 447 13.88 -16.37 -13.21
C ASN A 447 13.56 -17.74 -12.61
N SER A 448 12.29 -18.02 -12.31
CA SER A 448 11.85 -19.35 -11.84
C SER A 448 12.12 -20.43 -12.88
N ALA A 449 11.89 -20.18 -14.18
CA ALA A 449 12.16 -21.13 -15.25
C ALA A 449 13.66 -21.43 -15.40
N VAL A 450 14.52 -20.39 -15.30
CA VAL A 450 15.99 -20.55 -15.32
C VAL A 450 16.46 -21.36 -14.11
N THR A 451 16.00 -21.04 -12.89
CA THR A 451 16.37 -21.81 -11.69
C THR A 451 15.95 -23.27 -11.78
N VAL A 452 14.77 -23.57 -12.34
CA VAL A 452 14.31 -24.94 -12.55
C VAL A 452 15.20 -25.67 -13.56
N LYS A 453 15.58 -25.00 -14.66
CA LYS A 453 16.48 -25.54 -15.67
C LYS A 453 17.87 -25.82 -15.10
N GLU A 454 18.46 -24.88 -14.36
CA GLU A 454 19.77 -25.05 -13.70
C GLU A 454 19.72 -26.18 -12.66
N LYS A 455 18.64 -26.27 -11.88
CA LYS A 455 18.46 -27.35 -10.90
C LYS A 455 18.31 -28.71 -11.56
N LEU A 456 17.64 -28.79 -12.71
CA LEU A 456 17.52 -29.99 -13.51
C LEU A 456 18.86 -30.38 -14.15
N GLU A 457 19.60 -29.42 -14.69
CA GLU A 457 20.95 -29.62 -15.25
C GLU A 457 21.96 -30.05 -14.18
N ASN A 458 21.89 -29.47 -12.98
CA ASN A 458 22.71 -29.89 -11.83
C ASN A 458 22.33 -31.29 -11.33
N MET A 459 21.03 -31.65 -11.36
CA MET A 459 20.58 -33.00 -11.03
C MET A 459 21.06 -34.02 -12.07
N ILE A 460 21.01 -33.68 -13.37
CA ILE A 460 21.48 -34.53 -14.46
C ILE A 460 23.00 -34.70 -14.38
N THR A 461 23.77 -33.61 -14.22
CA THR A 461 25.23 -33.66 -14.12
C THR A 461 25.73 -34.37 -12.85
N SER A 462 25.05 -34.21 -11.70
CA SER A 462 25.38 -34.98 -10.48
C SER A 462 25.07 -36.48 -10.63
N SER A 463 24.05 -36.83 -11.43
CA SER A 463 23.73 -38.23 -11.74
C SER A 463 24.76 -38.88 -12.66
N TYR A 464 25.44 -38.12 -13.53
CA TYR A 464 26.51 -38.63 -14.38
C TYR A 464 27.87 -38.80 -13.65
N GLY A 465 27.97 -38.34 -12.39
CA GLY A 465 29.18 -38.43 -11.57
C GLY A 465 29.35 -39.73 -10.76
N THR A 466 28.39 -40.66 -10.79
CA THR A 466 28.49 -41.93 -10.04
C THR A 466 28.64 -43.14 -10.97
N SER A 467 29.89 -43.58 -11.11
CA SER A 467 30.38 -44.78 -11.82
C SER A 467 29.63 -46.10 -11.54
N GLN A 468 28.70 -46.13 -10.58
CA GLN A 468 27.93 -47.33 -10.20
C GLN A 468 26.68 -47.58 -11.07
N TRP A 469 25.98 -46.55 -11.58
CA TRP A 469 24.75 -46.77 -12.36
C TRP A 469 25.00 -47.32 -13.76
N ILE A 470 26.14 -46.99 -14.39
CA ILE A 470 26.55 -47.54 -15.69
C ILE A 470 26.71 -49.07 -15.61
N ARG A 471 27.23 -49.60 -14.48
CA ARG A 471 27.33 -51.05 -14.28
C ARG A 471 25.95 -51.69 -14.16
N VAL A 472 25.04 -51.07 -13.42
CA VAL A 472 23.66 -51.57 -13.26
C VAL A 472 22.93 -51.63 -14.62
N PHE A 473 23.05 -50.59 -15.45
CA PHE A 473 22.43 -50.58 -16.78
C PHE A 473 23.06 -51.56 -17.77
N LEU A 474 24.33 -51.95 -17.61
CA LEU A 474 24.97 -52.98 -18.43
C LEU A 474 24.64 -54.41 -17.98
N PHE A 475 24.51 -54.66 -16.67
CA PHE A 475 24.26 -56.01 -16.15
C PHE A 475 22.79 -56.42 -16.16
N LEU A 476 21.85 -55.48 -16.08
CA LEU A 476 20.42 -55.77 -16.10
C LEU A 476 19.93 -56.46 -17.39
N PRO A 477 20.29 -56.02 -18.62
CA PRO A 477 19.88 -56.71 -19.84
C PRO A 477 20.53 -58.09 -19.98
N ILE A 478 21.75 -58.28 -19.49
CA ILE A 478 22.45 -59.58 -19.49
C ILE A 478 21.74 -60.56 -18.55
N MET A 479 21.35 -60.12 -17.35
CA MET A 479 20.60 -60.94 -16.40
C MET A 479 19.21 -61.31 -16.93
N LEU A 480 18.51 -60.39 -17.58
CA LEU A 480 17.22 -60.66 -18.21
C LEU A 480 17.35 -61.66 -19.37
N LEU A 481 18.41 -61.56 -20.18
CA LEU A 481 18.73 -62.54 -21.24
C LEU A 481 19.01 -63.93 -20.67
N LEU A 482 19.77 -64.02 -19.57
CA LEU A 482 20.05 -65.31 -18.91
C LEU A 482 18.78 -65.93 -18.32
N ILE A 483 17.90 -65.14 -17.70
CA ILE A 483 16.60 -65.60 -17.20
C ILE A 483 15.73 -66.08 -18.36
N PHE A 484 15.69 -65.34 -19.47
CA PHE A 484 14.94 -65.73 -20.66
C PHE A 484 15.46 -67.04 -21.26
N PHE A 485 16.78 -67.22 -21.32
CA PHE A 485 17.40 -68.46 -21.80
C PHE A 485 17.08 -69.63 -20.87
N PHE A 486 17.12 -69.44 -19.55
CA PHE A 486 16.80 -70.47 -18.58
C PHE A 486 15.31 -70.89 -18.64
N LEU A 487 14.41 -69.93 -18.79
CA LEU A 487 12.97 -70.18 -18.99
C LEU A 487 12.71 -70.89 -20.33
N PHE A 488 13.40 -70.50 -21.40
CA PHE A 488 13.28 -71.13 -22.72
C PHE A 488 13.77 -72.57 -22.72
N VAL A 489 14.92 -72.86 -22.10
CA VAL A 489 15.46 -74.22 -21.98
C VAL A 489 14.55 -75.11 -21.11
N ASN A 490 13.99 -74.58 -20.02
CA ASN A 490 13.04 -75.31 -19.18
C ASN A 490 11.69 -75.54 -19.88
N ALA A 491 11.22 -74.59 -20.69
CA ALA A 491 10.03 -74.77 -21.51
C ALA A 491 10.23 -75.88 -22.56
N ARG A 492 11.40 -75.92 -23.23
CA ARG A 492 11.75 -76.98 -24.19
C ARG A 492 11.91 -78.37 -23.54
N ARG A 493 12.41 -78.45 -22.29
CA ARG A 493 12.45 -79.72 -21.53
C ARG A 493 11.07 -80.22 -21.10
N ARG A 494 10.09 -79.32 -20.88
CA ARG A 494 8.69 -79.69 -20.57
C ARG A 494 7.91 -80.14 -21.81
N THR A 495 8.17 -79.60 -23.00
CA THR A 495 7.49 -79.99 -24.24
C THR A 495 7.99 -81.30 -24.86
N SER A 496 9.17 -81.82 -24.43
CA SER A 496 9.71 -83.11 -24.89
C SER A 496 9.23 -84.33 -24.07
N LYS A 497 8.37 -84.13 -23.06
CA LYS A 497 7.82 -85.20 -22.20
C LYS A 497 6.33 -85.50 -22.44
N VAL A 498 5.77 -85.05 -23.56
CA VAL A 498 4.48 -85.55 -24.06
C VAL A 498 4.78 -86.65 -25.07
N LYS A 499 4.85 -87.89 -24.58
CA LYS A 499 4.76 -89.10 -25.42
C LYS A 499 3.28 -89.38 -25.70
N ILE A 500 2.96 -89.63 -26.97
CA ILE A 500 1.83 -90.45 -27.40
C ILE A 500 2.08 -91.89 -26.94
#